data_AF-A0A350J8S2-F1
#
_entry.id   AF-A0A350J8S2-F1
#
_cell.length_a   1.000
_cell.length_b   1.000
_cell.length_c   1.000
_cell.angle_alpha   90.00
_cell.angle_beta   90.00
_cell.angle_gamma   90.00
#
_symmetry.space_group_name_H-M   'P 1'
#
loop_
_entity.id
_entity.type
_entity.pdbx_description
1 polymer ?
#
loop_
_entity_poly.entity_id
_entity_poly.type
_entity_poly.pdbx_seq_one_letter_code
_entity_poly.pdbx_strand_id
1 'polypeptide(L)'
;IGRKKSIYMGTLVLTFTFGLSFILTTTMKSLNIVMFIVFALVGFAWAAISINSLPMVVEMCKGADSGKFTGYYYTAAMAGQVITPVLAGTLMRHIDYKVLFIYSTIFAFLSFVTMIFVRHGDIKAEKTTGLQAFEDLDS
;
A
#
# COMPACT_ATOMS: atom_id res chain seq x y z
N ILE A 1 -0.36 -8.72 15.83
CA ILE A 1 -0.16 -7.29 15.47
C ILE A 1 -1.45 -6.83 14.78
N GLY A 2 -2.08 -5.72 15.22
CA GLY A 2 -3.32 -5.24 14.60
C GLY A 2 -3.10 -4.91 13.12
N ARG A 3 -4.06 -5.28 12.25
CA ARG A 3 -3.98 -5.15 10.78
C ARG A 3 -3.56 -3.73 10.35
N LYS A 4 -4.11 -2.70 11.00
CA LYS A 4 -3.73 -1.29 10.84
C LYS A 4 -2.25 -0.99 11.12
N LYS A 5 -1.70 -1.53 12.23
CA LYS A 5 -0.27 -1.36 12.56
C LYS A 5 0.63 -2.03 11.53
N SER A 6 0.19 -3.13 10.94
CA SER A 6 0.92 -3.83 9.87
C SER A 6 1.02 -2.98 8.60
N ILE A 7 -0.08 -2.34 8.17
CA ILE A 7 -0.08 -1.44 7.00
C ILE A 7 0.74 -0.16 7.26
N TYR A 8 0.63 0.40 8.47
CA TYR A 8 1.45 1.56 8.85
C TYR A 8 2.94 1.24 8.80
N MET A 9 3.37 0.13 9.42
CA MET A 9 4.77 -0.28 9.37
C MET A 9 5.20 -0.57 7.94
N GLY A 10 4.36 -1.26 7.14
CA GLY A 10 4.64 -1.51 5.73
C GLY A 10 4.86 -0.22 4.94
N THR A 11 3.96 0.76 5.07
CA THR A 11 4.03 2.03 4.33
C THR A 11 5.21 2.90 4.79
N LEU A 12 5.55 2.88 6.08
CA LEU A 12 6.70 3.58 6.64
C LEU A 12 8.02 2.98 6.14
N VAL A 13 8.13 1.63 6.16
CA VAL A 13 9.28 0.93 5.58
C VAL A 13 9.39 1.18 4.08
N LEU A 14 8.28 1.19 3.34
CA LEU A 14 8.25 1.49 1.91
C LEU A 14 8.76 2.91 1.62
N THR A 15 8.31 3.90 2.40
CA THR A 15 8.74 5.30 2.24
C THR A 15 10.24 5.45 2.51
N PHE A 16 10.73 4.83 3.59
CA PHE A 16 12.15 4.88 3.95
C PHE A 16 13.03 4.17 2.93
N THR A 17 12.62 2.99 2.45
CA THR A 17 13.37 2.22 1.44
C THR A 17 13.40 2.88 0.07
N PHE A 18 12.34 3.59 -0.34
CA PHE A 18 12.38 4.40 -1.57
C PHE A 18 13.29 5.62 -1.44
N GLY A 19 13.25 6.32 -0.30
CA GLY A 19 14.19 7.42 -0.02
C GLY A 19 15.65 6.94 0.00
N LEU A 20 15.91 5.78 0.59
CA LEU A 20 17.24 5.17 0.60
C LEU A 20 17.68 4.73 -0.81
N SER A 21 16.76 4.18 -1.61
CA SER A 21 17.00 3.83 -3.01
C SER A 21 17.39 5.05 -3.86
N PHE A 22 16.80 6.22 -3.60
CA PHE A 22 17.20 7.47 -4.27
C PHE A 22 18.64 7.88 -3.96
N ILE A 23 19.05 7.82 -2.69
CA ILE A 23 20.42 8.15 -2.25
C ILE A 23 21.41 7.14 -2.84
N LEU A 24 21.10 5.84 -2.78
CA LEU A 24 21.95 4.79 -3.35
C LEU A 24 22.10 4.94 -4.86
N THR A 25 21.02 5.20 -5.59
CA THR A 25 21.05 5.36 -7.05
C THR A 25 21.81 6.63 -7.47
N THR A 26 21.82 7.65 -6.62
CA THR A 26 22.58 8.89 -6.87
C THR A 26 24.07 8.72 -6.57
N THR A 27 24.41 7.90 -5.57
CA THR A 27 25.79 7.74 -5.07
C THR A 27 26.54 6.59 -5.75
N MET A 28 25.84 5.51 -6.10
CA MET A 28 26.45 4.27 -6.61
C MET A 28 25.96 3.98 -8.02
N LYS A 29 26.90 4.00 -8.99
CA LYS A 29 26.64 3.73 -10.42
C LYS A 29 26.68 2.24 -10.78
N SER A 30 27.08 1.36 -9.85
CA SER A 30 27.12 -0.09 -10.04
C SER A 30 26.14 -0.80 -9.10
N LEU A 31 25.60 -1.93 -9.55
CA LEU A 31 24.74 -2.80 -8.75
C LEU A 31 25.53 -3.35 -7.57
N ASN A 32 25.26 -2.81 -6.38
CA ASN A 32 25.90 -3.23 -5.14
C ASN A 32 24.99 -4.17 -4.34
N ILE A 33 25.58 -5.05 -3.52
CA ILE A 33 24.84 -5.95 -2.61
C ILE A 33 23.82 -5.20 -1.75
N VAL A 34 24.12 -3.95 -1.39
CA VAL A 34 23.24 -3.08 -0.62
C VAL A 34 21.93 -2.77 -1.38
N MET A 35 21.97 -2.59 -2.71
CA MET A 35 20.75 -2.38 -3.50
C MET A 35 19.85 -3.62 -3.49
N PHE A 36 20.41 -4.83 -3.53
CA PHE A 36 19.62 -6.06 -3.42
C PHE A 36 18.90 -6.18 -2.08
N ILE A 37 19.58 -5.84 -0.97
CA ILE A 37 18.97 -5.82 0.36
C ILE A 37 17.82 -4.80 0.41
N VAL A 38 18.04 -3.60 -0.14
CA VAL A 38 17.00 -2.56 -0.18
C VAL A 38 15.80 -3.01 -1.02
N PHE A 39 16.00 -3.60 -2.20
CA PHE A 39 14.89 -4.12 -3.01
C PHE A 39 14.16 -5.28 -2.35
N ALA A 40 14.85 -6.16 -1.62
CA ALA A 40 14.20 -7.20 -0.82
C ALA A 40 13.29 -6.61 0.26
N LEU A 41 13.73 -5.53 0.93
CA LEU A 41 12.92 -4.82 1.92
C LEU A 41 11.68 -4.15 1.29
N VAL A 42 11.82 -3.58 0.09
CA VAL A 42 10.66 -3.04 -0.66
C VAL A 42 9.63 -4.15 -0.92
N GLY A 43 10.08 -5.32 -1.37
CA GLY A 43 9.21 -6.47 -1.59
C GLY A 43 8.49 -6.94 -0.32
N PHE A 44 9.20 -7.01 0.80
CA PHE A 44 8.63 -7.36 2.10
C PHE A 44 7.57 -6.34 2.56
N ALA A 45 7.87 -5.05 2.45
CA ALA A 45 6.95 -3.98 2.80
C ALA A 45 5.68 -4.01 1.93
N TRP A 46 5.84 -4.24 0.63
CA TRP A 46 4.72 -4.37 -0.30
C TRP A 46 3.80 -5.55 0.06
N ALA A 47 4.38 -6.72 0.35
CA ALA A 47 3.62 -7.89 0.77
C ALA A 47 2.82 -7.63 2.06
N ALA A 48 3.43 -6.95 3.03
CA ALA A 48 2.75 -6.57 4.27
C ALA A 48 1.54 -5.65 4.01
N ILE A 49 1.65 -4.70 3.06
CA ILE A 49 0.55 -3.81 2.69
C ILE A 49 -0.55 -4.57 1.96
N SER A 50 -0.23 -5.33 0.92
CA SER A 50 -1.22 -5.98 0.05
C SER A 50 -2.04 -7.05 0.78
N ILE A 51 -1.40 -7.85 1.65
CA ILE A 51 -2.08 -8.89 2.44
C ILE A 51 -3.03 -8.29 3.48
N ASN A 52 -2.69 -7.12 4.06
CA ASN A 52 -3.48 -6.50 5.12
C ASN A 52 -4.52 -5.47 4.59
N SER A 53 -4.39 -5.00 3.35
CA SER A 53 -5.31 -4.00 2.78
C SER A 53 -6.70 -4.56 2.49
N LEU A 54 -6.79 -5.78 1.93
CA LEU A 54 -8.09 -6.39 1.62
C LEU A 54 -8.94 -6.65 2.88
N PRO A 55 -8.40 -7.25 3.96
CA PRO A 55 -9.18 -7.43 5.18
C PRO A 55 -9.58 -6.11 5.84
N MET A 56 -8.76 -5.05 5.74
CA MET A 56 -9.10 -3.73 6.26
C MET A 56 -10.28 -3.10 5.51
N VAL A 57 -10.28 -3.14 4.18
CA VAL A 57 -11.38 -2.59 3.37
C VAL A 57 -12.68 -3.35 3.64
N VAL A 58 -12.61 -4.67 3.74
CA VAL A 58 -13.78 -5.52 4.05
C VAL A 58 -14.27 -5.30 5.49
N GLU A 59 -13.37 -5.08 6.46
CA GLU A 59 -13.75 -4.71 7.84
C GLU A 59 -14.43 -3.33 7.95
N MET A 60 -14.17 -2.42 7.01
CA MET A 60 -14.89 -1.14 6.92
C MET A 60 -16.31 -1.29 6.34
N CYS A 61 -16.67 -2.45 5.81
CA CYS A 61 -18.00 -2.71 5.26
C CYS A 61 -18.94 -3.30 6.33
N LYS A 62 -19.92 -2.53 6.79
CA LYS A 62 -21.11 -3.05 7.48
C LYS A 62 -22.28 -3.08 6.49
N GLY A 63 -22.81 -4.25 6.16
CA GLY A 63 -24.05 -4.42 5.39
C GLY A 63 -23.95 -4.21 3.87
N ALA A 64 -25.12 -3.97 3.25
CA ALA A 64 -25.43 -4.06 1.81
C ALA A 64 -24.63 -3.18 0.84
N ASP A 65 -23.72 -2.32 1.32
CA ASP A 65 -22.84 -1.48 0.48
C ASP A 65 -21.43 -2.05 0.26
N SER A 66 -21.13 -3.25 0.77
CA SER A 66 -19.82 -3.91 0.63
C SER A 66 -19.33 -4.03 -0.82
N GLY A 67 -20.25 -4.27 -1.77
CA GLY A 67 -19.95 -4.35 -3.20
C GLY A 67 -19.50 -3.02 -3.81
N LYS A 68 -20.09 -1.89 -3.40
CA LYS A 68 -19.73 -0.56 -3.93
C LYS A 68 -18.37 -0.09 -3.43
N PHE A 69 -18.08 -0.27 -2.14
CA PHE A 69 -16.78 0.10 -1.57
C PHE A 69 -15.64 -0.76 -2.10
N THR A 70 -15.88 -2.06 -2.28
CA THR A 70 -14.93 -2.96 -2.95
C THR A 70 -14.71 -2.55 -4.41
N GLY A 71 -15.79 -2.18 -5.11
CA GLY A 71 -15.73 -1.61 -6.46
C GLY A 71 -14.86 -0.36 -6.52
N TYR A 72 -15.08 0.63 -5.66
CA TYR A 72 -14.27 1.85 -5.60
C TYR A 72 -12.79 1.56 -5.29
N TYR A 73 -12.51 0.65 -4.35
CA TYR A 73 -11.14 0.25 -4.05
C TYR A 73 -10.44 -0.36 -5.27
N TYR A 74 -11.07 -1.32 -5.94
CA TYR A 74 -10.49 -1.95 -7.12
C TYR A 74 -10.39 -0.99 -8.29
N THR A 75 -11.39 -0.14 -8.54
CA THR A 75 -11.31 0.88 -9.61
C THR A 75 -10.16 1.85 -9.34
N ALA A 76 -10.00 2.34 -8.10
CA ALA A 76 -8.89 3.23 -7.75
C ALA A 76 -7.53 2.52 -7.85
N ALA A 77 -7.43 1.27 -7.38
CA ALA A 77 -6.21 0.48 -7.46
C ALA A 77 -5.80 0.21 -8.92
N MET A 78 -6.74 -0.21 -9.77
CA MET A 78 -6.52 -0.46 -11.19
C MET A 78 -6.19 0.83 -11.94
N ALA A 79 -6.89 1.94 -11.66
CA ALA A 79 -6.56 3.25 -12.22
C ALA A 79 -5.13 3.66 -11.87
N GLY A 80 -4.73 3.49 -10.61
CA GLY A 80 -3.35 3.74 -10.19
C GLY A 80 -2.34 2.89 -10.95
N GLN A 81 -2.61 1.59 -11.12
CA GLN A 81 -1.74 0.68 -11.87
C GLN A 81 -1.62 1.02 -13.35
N VAL A 82 -2.66 1.56 -13.98
CA VAL A 82 -2.65 1.99 -15.38
C VAL A 82 -1.97 3.35 -15.56
N ILE A 83 -2.25 4.30 -14.67
CA ILE A 83 -1.72 5.68 -14.76
C ILE A 83 -0.22 5.71 -14.44
N THR A 84 0.23 4.92 -13.46
CA THR A 84 1.62 4.91 -12.98
C THR A 84 2.65 4.68 -14.09
N PRO A 85 2.57 3.64 -14.94
CA PRO A 85 3.55 3.41 -16.00
C PRO A 85 3.54 4.50 -17.07
N VAL A 86 2.39 5.13 -17.35
CA VAL A 86 2.28 6.25 -18.30
C VAL A 86 3.00 7.47 -17.75
N LEU A 87 2.75 7.84 -16.49
CA LEU A 87 3.45 8.95 -15.84
C LEU A 87 4.95 8.65 -15.70
N ALA A 88 5.30 7.47 -15.18
CA ALA A 88 6.69 7.02 -15.02
C ALA A 88 7.46 7.07 -16.34
N GLY A 89 6.90 6.50 -17.42
CA GLY A 89 7.53 6.51 -18.74
C GLY A 89 7.69 7.91 -19.31
N THR A 90 6.72 8.78 -19.10
CA THR A 90 6.79 10.19 -19.53
C THR A 90 7.88 10.95 -18.77
N LEU A 91 7.96 10.78 -17.44
CA LEU A 91 8.98 11.40 -16.59
C LEU A 91 10.39 10.91 -16.95
N MET A 92 10.55 9.62 -17.21
CA MET A 92 11.82 9.03 -17.65
C MET A 92 12.28 9.57 -19.00
N ARG A 93 11.34 9.83 -19.93
CA ARG A 93 11.67 10.32 -21.27
C ARG A 93 12.08 11.80 -21.27
N HIS A 94 11.53 12.61 -20.37
CA HIS A 94 11.75 14.06 -20.36
C HIS A 94 12.82 14.54 -19.38
N ILE A 95 13.11 13.80 -18.30
CA ILE A 95 14.00 14.29 -17.23
C ILE A 95 15.19 13.36 -17.03
N ASP A 96 15.02 12.25 -16.31
CA ASP A 96 16.07 11.25 -16.07
C ASP A 96 15.49 10.05 -15.29
N TYR A 97 16.19 8.91 -15.28
CA TYR A 97 15.80 7.71 -14.50
C TYR A 97 15.70 7.97 -12.99
N LYS A 98 16.48 8.94 -12.47
CA LYS A 98 16.51 9.29 -11.05
C LYS A 98 15.18 9.86 -10.55
N VAL A 99 14.39 10.48 -11.44
CA VAL A 99 13.09 11.05 -11.09
C VAL A 99 12.09 9.95 -10.70
N LEU A 100 12.26 8.72 -11.17
CA LEU A 100 11.40 7.59 -10.81
C LEU A 100 11.42 7.33 -9.30
N PHE A 101 12.61 7.42 -8.69
CA PHE A 101 12.78 7.23 -7.26
C PHE A 101 12.18 8.40 -6.48
N ILE A 102 12.39 9.65 -6.92
CA ILE A 102 11.78 10.83 -6.29
C ILE A 102 10.25 10.74 -6.35
N TYR A 103 9.69 10.41 -7.53
CA TYR A 103 8.27 10.19 -7.74
C TYR A 103 7.75 9.11 -6.77
N SER A 104 8.42 7.96 -6.71
CA SER A 104 8.01 6.85 -5.82
C SER A 104 8.06 7.25 -4.35
N THR A 105 9.10 7.98 -3.92
CA THR A 105 9.22 8.47 -2.54
C THR A 105 8.10 9.46 -2.20
N ILE A 106 7.78 10.40 -3.09
CA ILE A 106 6.70 11.38 -2.86
C ILE A 106 5.35 10.66 -2.77
N PHE A 107 5.05 9.73 -3.68
CA PHE A 107 3.80 8.97 -3.67
C PHE A 107 3.70 8.04 -2.45
N ALA A 108 4.79 7.37 -2.07
CA ALA A 108 4.84 6.54 -0.86
C ALA A 108 4.63 7.38 0.41
N PHE A 109 5.27 8.56 0.49
CA PHE A 109 5.08 9.50 1.59
C PHE A 109 3.66 10.04 1.64
N LEU A 110 3.07 10.38 0.49
CA LEU A 110 1.68 10.83 0.43
C LEU A 110 0.71 9.74 0.90
N SER A 111 0.95 8.49 0.50
CA SER A 111 0.20 7.31 0.99
C SER A 111 0.36 7.11 2.50
N PHE A 112 1.55 7.35 3.03
CA PHE A 112 1.78 7.34 4.48
C PHE A 112 0.98 8.43 5.18
N VAL A 113 1.00 9.66 4.64
CA VAL A 113 0.24 10.80 5.18
C VAL A 113 -1.27 10.54 5.12
N THR A 114 -1.81 10.02 4.01
CA THR A 114 -3.25 9.70 3.93
C THR A 114 -3.63 8.61 4.91
N MET A 115 -2.76 7.62 5.15
CA MET A 115 -2.95 6.62 6.21
C MET A 115 -2.97 7.23 7.62
N ILE A 116 -2.23 8.32 7.89
CA ILE A 116 -2.31 9.09 9.15
C ILE A 116 -3.74 9.58 9.41
N PHE A 117 -4.45 10.01 8.36
CA PHE A 117 -5.82 10.53 8.47
C PHE A 117 -6.89 9.43 8.55
N VAL A 118 -6.55 8.16 8.31
CA VAL A 118 -7.49 7.04 8.44
C VAL A 118 -7.74 6.74 9.92
N ARG A 119 -8.79 7.36 10.47
CA ARG A 119 -9.25 7.18 11.86
C ARG A 119 -9.96 5.83 12.12
N HIS A 120 -10.54 5.19 11.11
CA HIS A 120 -11.37 3.99 11.29
C HIS A 120 -10.66 2.68 10.92
N GLY A 121 -9.93 2.12 11.87
CA GLY A 121 -9.40 0.75 11.80
C GLY A 121 -9.14 0.12 13.18
N ASP A 122 -9.61 0.77 14.25
CA ASP A 122 -9.53 0.30 15.65
C ASP A 122 -10.89 -0.22 16.15
N ILE A 123 -11.79 -0.60 15.26
CA ILE A 123 -12.91 -1.44 15.67
C ILE A 123 -12.36 -2.86 15.66
N LYS A 124 -12.14 -3.38 16.88
CA LYS A 124 -11.90 -4.81 17.14
C LYS A 124 -12.68 -5.60 16.11
N ALA A 125 -12.00 -6.43 15.33
CA ALA A 125 -12.66 -7.50 14.59
C ALA A 125 -13.49 -8.24 15.64
N GLU A 126 -14.78 -7.92 15.70
CA GLU A 126 -15.73 -8.66 16.48
C GLU A 126 -15.68 -10.03 15.82
N LYS A 127 -15.09 -10.99 16.52
CA LYS A 127 -15.13 -12.38 16.11
C LYS A 127 -16.61 -12.71 16.05
N THR A 128 -17.21 -12.68 14.86
CA THR A 128 -18.50 -13.30 14.63
C THR A 128 -18.26 -14.79 14.86
N THR A 129 -18.49 -15.18 16.11
CA THR A 129 -18.17 -16.49 16.63
C THR A 129 -19.36 -17.35 16.26
N GLY A 130 -19.23 -18.17 15.21
CA GLY A 130 -20.04 -19.37 14.91
C GLY A 130 -21.57 -19.20 14.81
N LEU A 131 -22.24 -18.77 15.87
CA LEU A 131 -23.69 -18.76 16.03
C LEU A 131 -24.39 -17.59 15.30
N GLN A 132 -23.81 -16.39 15.31
CA GLN A 132 -24.41 -15.21 14.64
C GLN A 132 -24.40 -15.31 13.11
N ALA A 133 -23.51 -16.13 12.53
CA ALA A 133 -23.48 -16.35 11.08
C ALA A 133 -24.61 -17.28 10.58
N PHE A 134 -25.26 -18.01 11.50
CA PHE A 134 -26.41 -18.85 11.16
C PHE A 134 -27.74 -18.13 11.32
N GLU A 135 -27.87 -17.15 12.22
CA GLU A 135 -29.12 -16.39 12.40
C GLU A 135 -29.44 -15.47 11.20
N ASP A 136 -28.43 -14.94 10.50
CA ASP A 136 -28.61 -14.09 9.32
C ASP A 136 -28.97 -14.85 8.02
N LEU A 137 -28.94 -16.19 8.03
CA LEU A 137 -29.31 -17.03 6.87
C LEU A 137 -30.79 -17.44 6.86
N ASP A 138 -31.48 -17.29 8.00
CA ASP A 138 -32.86 -17.75 8.20
C ASP A 138 -33.91 -16.61 8.27
N SER A 139 -33.54 -15.37 7.92
CA SER A 139 -34.45 -14.20 7.82
C SER A 139 -34.48 -13.60 6.42
#